data_AF-A0A7U4DKZ7-F1
#
_entry.id   AF-A0A7U4DKZ7-F1
#
_cell.length_a   1.000
_cell.length_b   1.000
_cell.length_c   1.000
_cell.angle_alpha   90.00
_cell.angle_beta   90.00
_cell.angle_gamma   90.00
#
_symmetry.space_group_name_H-M   'P 1'
#
loop_
_entity.id
_entity.type
_entity.pdbx_description
1 polymer ?
#
loop_
_entity_poly.entity_id
_entity_poly.type
_entity_poly.pdbx_seq_one_letter_code
_entity_poly.pdbx_strand_id
1 'polypeptide(L)' 'MKKRPSHPAPYENVPQPIRDDGAGATDFGPRDVMRDLENPDMLVPPATDAGTIPNLKFSFSDTHMQLNHGGWSRVFIAK' A
#
# COMPACT_ATOMS: atom_id res chain seq x y z
N MET A 1 -5.36 -7.83 -34.12
CA MET A 1 -5.23 -6.84 -33.02
C MET A 1 -3.78 -6.45 -32.90
N LYS A 2 -3.43 -5.16 -33.07
CA LYS A 2 -2.04 -4.69 -33.08
C LYS A 2 -1.46 -4.80 -31.67
N LYS A 3 -0.36 -5.53 -31.48
CA LYS A 3 0.40 -5.53 -30.22
C LYS A 3 0.89 -4.10 -29.97
N ARG A 4 0.54 -3.52 -28.82
CA ARG A 4 1.01 -2.18 -28.40
C ARG A 4 2.53 -2.24 -28.18
N PRO A 5 3.31 -1.24 -28.62
CA PRO A 5 4.75 -1.23 -28.41
C PRO A 5 5.07 -1.12 -26.92
N SER A 6 5.92 -2.02 -26.42
CA SER A 6 6.49 -1.98 -25.08
C SER A 6 7.52 -0.85 -25.00
N HIS A 7 7.05 0.36 -24.67
CA HIS A 7 7.94 1.37 -24.10
C HIS A 7 8.01 1.11 -22.60
N PRO A 8 9.19 0.93 -21.99
CA PRO A 8 9.31 0.95 -20.55
C PRO A 8 9.03 2.39 -20.13
N ALA A 9 7.80 2.62 -19.71
CA ALA A 9 7.43 3.89 -19.13
C ALA A 9 8.21 4.04 -17.80
N PRO A 10 8.55 5.25 -17.35
CA PRO A 10 9.27 5.47 -16.08
C PRO A 10 8.51 4.96 -14.82
N TYR A 11 7.36 4.30 -15.01
CA TYR A 11 6.48 3.69 -14.03
C TYR A 11 6.58 2.16 -13.96
N GLU A 12 7.53 1.49 -14.63
CA GLU A 12 7.60 0.01 -14.64
C GLU A 12 7.73 -0.64 -13.25
N ASN A 13 8.10 0.11 -12.20
CA ASN A 13 8.18 -0.36 -10.81
C ASN A 13 7.09 0.19 -9.87
N VAL A 14 6.10 0.90 -10.39
CA VAL A 14 5.01 1.46 -9.56
C VAL A 14 3.86 0.45 -9.50
N PRO A 15 3.61 -0.22 -8.37
CA PRO A 15 2.58 -1.24 -8.26
C PRO A 15 1.20 -0.63 -8.51
N GLN A 16 0.30 -1.40 -9.10
CA GLN A 16 -1.06 -0.99 -9.45
C GLN A 16 -2.07 -1.91 -8.77
N PRO A 17 -3.26 -1.43 -8.40
CA PRO A 17 -4.32 -2.26 -7.83
C PRO A 17 -5.02 -3.07 -8.94
N ILE A 18 -4.26 -3.98 -9.58
CA ILE A 18 -4.72 -4.83 -10.68
C ILE A 18 -4.36 -6.27 -10.31
N ARG A 19 -5.37 -7.15 -10.36
CA ARG A 19 -5.21 -8.58 -10.10
C ARG A 19 -5.29 -9.38 -11.40
N ASP A 20 -4.61 -10.52 -11.44
CA ASP A 20 -4.49 -11.37 -12.64
C ASP A 20 -5.82 -11.94 -13.16
N ASP A 21 -6.87 -11.97 -12.32
CA ASP A 21 -8.22 -12.37 -12.71
C ASP A 21 -9.00 -11.27 -13.45
N GLY A 22 -8.37 -10.12 -13.71
CA GLY A 22 -8.95 -9.00 -14.42
C GLY A 22 -9.67 -7.99 -13.53
N ALA A 23 -9.63 -8.17 -12.20
CA ALA A 23 -10.16 -7.18 -11.27
C ALA A 23 -9.22 -5.97 -11.11
N GLY A 24 -9.79 -4.79 -10.89
CA GLY A 24 -9.05 -3.55 -10.65
C GLY A 24 -8.75 -2.73 -11.90
N ALA A 25 -7.95 -1.68 -11.74
CA ALA A 25 -7.57 -0.75 -12.82
C ALA A 25 -6.31 0.03 -12.44
N THR A 26 -5.68 0.72 -13.40
CA THR A 26 -4.60 1.66 -13.12
C THR A 26 -5.11 2.84 -12.29
N ASP A 27 -4.40 3.18 -11.22
CA ASP A 27 -4.66 4.36 -10.41
C ASP A 27 -3.79 5.53 -10.90
N PHE A 28 -4.47 6.56 -11.43
CA PHE A 28 -3.83 7.77 -11.98
C PHE A 28 -3.71 8.92 -10.96
N GLY A 29 -4.22 8.74 -9.73
CA GLY A 29 -4.17 9.76 -8.69
C GLY A 29 -2.75 9.97 -8.13
N PRO A 30 -2.54 11.03 -7.34
CA PRO A 30 -1.33 11.17 -6.51
C PRO A 30 -1.37 10.14 -5.35
N ARG A 31 -0.27 9.40 -5.14
CA ARG A 31 -0.23 8.22 -4.24
C ARG A 31 1.08 8.14 -3.47
N ASP A 32 1.08 7.42 -2.35
CA ASP A 32 2.30 7.00 -1.64
C ASP A 32 2.77 5.65 -2.18
N VAL A 33 3.63 5.69 -3.20
CA VAL A 33 4.15 4.50 -3.87
C VAL A 33 4.98 3.62 -2.92
N MET A 34 5.64 4.21 -1.93
CA MET A 34 6.43 3.43 -0.98
C MET A 34 5.50 2.63 -0.06
N ARG A 35 4.38 3.22 0.37
CA ARG A 35 3.37 2.49 1.15
C ARG A 35 2.71 1.37 0.35
N ASP A 36 2.45 1.58 -0.93
CA ASP A 36 1.92 0.54 -1.82
C ASP A 36 2.88 -0.66 -1.91
N LEU A 37 4.19 -0.40 -2.02
CA LEU A 37 5.23 -1.44 -2.02
C LEU A 37 5.33 -2.19 -0.69
N GLU A 38 5.07 -1.53 0.44
CA GLU A 38 5.05 -2.16 1.77
C GLU A 38 3.81 -3.04 2.01
N ASN A 39 2.74 -2.86 1.22
CA ASN A 39 1.45 -3.53 1.43
C ASN A 39 0.88 -4.12 0.14
N PRO A 40 1.61 -5.03 -0.54
CA PRO A 40 1.17 -5.59 -1.82
C PRO A 40 -0.19 -6.29 -1.71
N ASP A 41 -0.42 -7.06 -0.64
CA ASP A 41 -1.68 -7.79 -0.42
C ASP A 41 -2.83 -6.91 0.11
N MET A 42 -2.57 -5.66 0.52
CA MET A 42 -3.64 -4.69 0.78
C MET A 42 -4.00 -3.91 -0.48
N LEU A 43 -3.02 -3.61 -1.33
CA LEU A 43 -3.22 -2.96 -2.62
C LEU A 43 -3.91 -3.89 -3.63
N VAL A 44 -3.47 -5.15 -3.67
CA VAL A 44 -4.02 -6.22 -4.52
C VAL A 44 -4.38 -7.42 -3.62
N PRO A 45 -5.58 -7.42 -3.00
CA PRO A 45 -5.97 -8.49 -2.08
C PRO A 45 -6.22 -9.83 -2.79
N PRO A 46 -5.99 -10.96 -2.10
CA PRO A 46 -6.37 -12.29 -2.58
C PRO A 46 -7.85 -12.37 -2.98
N ALA A 47 -8.19 -13.19 -3.97
CA ALA A 47 -9.57 -13.39 -4.41
C ALA A 47 -10.48 -14.03 -3.35
N THR A 48 -9.87 -14.64 -2.33
CA THR A 48 -10.55 -15.27 -1.20
C THR A 48 -10.96 -14.30 -0.10
N ASP A 49 -10.43 -13.07 -0.10
CA ASP A 49 -10.76 -12.06 0.91
C ASP A 49 -12.17 -11.51 0.67
N ALA A 50 -12.97 -11.40 1.73
CA ALA A 50 -14.36 -10.97 1.63
C ALA A 50 -14.87 -10.35 2.92
N GLY A 51 -15.92 -9.53 2.79
CA GLY A 51 -16.60 -8.90 3.90
C GLY A 51 -15.85 -7.71 4.49
N THR A 52 -16.39 -7.17 5.58
CA THR A 52 -15.82 -6.01 6.29
C THR A 52 -15.11 -6.50 7.55
N ILE A 53 -13.81 -6.26 7.63
CA ILE A 53 -12.96 -6.56 8.79
C ILE A 53 -12.38 -5.24 9.31
N PRO A 54 -12.33 -5.00 10.63
CA PRO A 54 -11.65 -3.81 11.16
C PRO A 54 -10.17 -3.81 10.79
N ASN A 55 -9.53 -2.65 10.81
CA ASN A 55 -8.08 -2.58 10.58
C ASN A 55 -7.32 -3.31 11.70
N LEU A 56 -6.43 -4.23 11.32
CA LEU A 56 -5.64 -5.04 12.24
C LEU A 56 -4.14 -4.71 12.18
N LYS A 57 -3.73 -3.71 11.39
CA LYS A 57 -2.33 -3.32 11.21
C LYS A 57 -2.11 -1.85 11.54
N PHE A 58 -1.06 -1.57 12.31
CA PHE A 58 -0.61 -0.20 12.55
C PHE A 58 0.92 -0.15 12.62
N SER A 59 1.53 0.91 12.10
CA SER A 59 2.98 1.11 12.16
C SER A 59 3.36 2.11 13.26
N PHE A 60 4.29 1.74 14.14
CA PHE A 60 4.83 2.67 15.13
C PHE A 60 5.61 3.84 14.49
N SER A 61 6.02 3.73 13.23
CA SER A 61 6.62 4.86 12.50
C SER A 61 5.64 6.01 12.26
N ASP A 62 4.34 5.72 12.29
CA ASP A 62 3.28 6.72 12.12
C ASP A 62 2.81 7.31 13.47
N THR A 63 3.42 6.89 14.59
CA THR A 63 3.08 7.41 15.92
C THR A 63 3.86 8.68 16.25
N HIS A 64 3.27 9.52 17.10
CA HIS A 64 3.96 10.67 17.67
C HIS A 64 5.15 10.20 18.53
N MET A 65 6.33 10.74 18.24
CA MET A 65 7.56 10.51 18.99
C MET A 65 7.69 11.55 20.11
N GLN A 66 7.68 11.11 21.36
CA GLN A 66 8.00 11.96 22.50
C GLN A 66 9.49 11.84 22.82
N LEU A 67 10.22 12.95 22.70
CA LEU A 67 11.66 13.01 22.97
C LEU A 67 11.91 13.60 24.36
N ASN A 68 12.79 12.98 25.14
CA ASN A 68 13.20 13.43 26.48
C ASN A 68 14.73 13.36 26.62
N HIS A 69 15.29 14.00 27.65
CA HIS A 69 16.71 13.83 27.95
C HIS A 69 17.01 12.36 28.25
N GLY A 70 17.92 11.77 27.48
CA GLY A 70 18.31 10.37 27.62
C GLY A 70 17.45 9.36 26.85
N GLY A 71 16.44 9.79 26.09
CA GLY A 71 15.70 8.84 25.27
C GLY A 71 14.42 9.36 24.62
N TRP A 72 13.57 8.43 24.20
CA TRP A 72 12.31 8.71 23.55
C TRP A 72 11.30 7.61 23.84
N SER A 73 10.02 7.95 23.72
CA SER A 73 8.91 7.02 23.80
C SER A 73 7.93 7.29 22.66
N ARG A 74 7.15 6.26 22.31
CA ARG A 74 6.05 6.37 21.36
C ARG A 74 4.99 5.35 21.73
N VAL A 75 3.73 5.66 21.42
CA VAL A 75 2.60 4.83 21.81
C VAL A 75 1.58 4.72 20.67
N PHE A 76 1.03 3.53 20.52
CA PHE A 76 -0.16 3.28 19.74
C PHE A 76 -1.25 2.78 20.68
N ILE A 77 -2.46 3.31 20.55
CA ILE A 77 -3.63 2.87 21.31
C ILE A 77 -4.67 2.42 20.29
N ALA A 78 -4.91 1.12 20.24
CA ALA A 78 -6.06 0.57 19.53
C ALA A 78 -7.34 0.93 20.28
N LYS A 79 -8.41 1.27 19.55
CA LYS A 79 -9.75 1.45 20.10
C LYS A 79 -10.55 0.16 20.00
#